data_AF-A0A4R9JQE2-F1
#
_entry.id   AF-A0A4R9JQE2-F1
#
_cell.length_a   1.000
_cell.length_b   1.000
_cell.length_c   1.000
_cell.angle_alpha   90.00
_cell.angle_beta   90.00
_cell.angle_gamma   90.00
#
_symmetry.space_group_name_H-M   'P 1'
#
loop_
_entity.id
_entity.type
_entity.pdbx_description
1 polymer ?
#
loop_
_entity_poly.entity_id
_entity_poly.type
_entity_poly.pdbx_seq_one_letter_code
_entity_poly.pdbx_strand_id
1 'polypeptide(L)'
;MNFLKFSRNASVFCLYAVFFFLSFSFCSQKEHPSEKEIRVSVYGKEEGDPIRILGQKQINLDETQEMETLVLFQSGQSEVLSAFRKEGSSWTFLWKLEFFLKDLGPMYYDGKQNKWLAGSVSGKEKPTFAGDCLRRIVVAELPGDNFNSVFIEVLSEEPPLGLFSVPMGYRKGKKIWDGYQLKEHEELKRSKRVEFEYSAKDKSFRIFPTNPNYSQEFVFNGWEMIANLPMQPVPSFVSLEVEPKFEIGKESLVTLQLKNRGNYVSLTYLSLSFPDAGSLRLANETQGVRLYKKGDIVYNVVQNKKIPAEYPLLEVTKEGWANNFRYGIKFHYTPGSTNTPRILFRSTYKFYQEIVSIPNQFSIAPYERDQQGFPSYLLNEITK
;
A
#
# COMPACT_ATOMS: atom_id res chain seq x y z
N MET A 1 -4.51 45.96 -75.48
CA MET A 1 -4.11 44.72 -74.78
C MET A 1 -4.28 44.97 -73.29
N ASN A 2 -5.30 44.34 -72.70
CA ASN A 2 -5.74 44.56 -71.32
C ASN A 2 -4.85 43.79 -70.34
N PHE A 3 -4.15 44.52 -69.48
CA PHE A 3 -3.54 43.99 -68.26
C PHE A 3 -4.56 44.12 -67.13
N LEU A 4 -5.22 43.02 -66.74
CA LEU A 4 -5.88 42.90 -65.44
C LEU A 4 -6.32 41.44 -65.22
N LYS A 5 -6.11 40.98 -63.98
CA LYS A 5 -6.54 39.71 -63.36
C LYS A 5 -5.56 38.54 -63.40
N PHE A 6 -4.58 38.58 -62.49
CA PHE A 6 -4.07 37.37 -61.84
C PHE A 6 -3.64 37.72 -60.40
N SER A 7 -4.61 37.93 -59.51
CA SER A 7 -4.35 38.25 -58.10
C SER A 7 -5.59 37.97 -57.24
N ARG A 8 -6.12 36.74 -57.28
CA ARG A 8 -7.25 36.38 -56.42
C ARG A 8 -7.22 34.97 -55.81
N ASN A 9 -6.22 34.16 -56.13
CA ASN A 9 -6.12 32.78 -55.63
C ASN A 9 -4.99 32.54 -54.61
N ALA A 10 -4.08 33.50 -54.39
CA ALA A 10 -3.04 33.35 -53.36
C ALA A 10 -3.57 33.55 -51.92
N SER A 11 -4.59 34.41 -51.76
CA SER A 11 -5.16 34.74 -50.45
C SER A 11 -6.00 33.61 -49.85
N VAL A 12 -6.66 32.80 -50.68
CA VAL A 12 -7.49 31.67 -50.22
C VAL A 12 -6.62 30.48 -49.81
N PHE A 13 -5.51 30.23 -50.51
CA PHE A 13 -4.55 29.18 -50.14
C PHE A 13 -3.80 29.49 -48.83
N CYS A 14 -3.46 30.78 -48.58
CA CYS A 14 -2.89 31.18 -47.29
C CYS A 14 -3.87 31.04 -46.12
N LEU A 15 -5.17 31.33 -46.32
CA LEU A 15 -6.16 31.19 -45.25
C LEU A 15 -6.41 29.72 -44.87
N TYR A 16 -6.42 28.80 -45.85
CA TYR A 16 -6.53 27.36 -45.56
C TYR A 16 -5.26 26.79 -44.90
N ALA A 17 -4.07 27.26 -45.27
CA ALA A 17 -2.83 26.86 -44.62
C ALA A 17 -2.74 27.35 -43.16
N VAL A 18 -3.22 28.55 -42.87
CA VAL A 18 -3.29 29.09 -41.49
C VAL A 18 -4.34 28.37 -40.65
N PHE A 19 -5.48 27.99 -41.24
CA PHE A 19 -6.49 27.18 -40.53
C PHE A 19 -6.01 25.74 -40.25
N PHE A 20 -5.22 25.16 -41.15
CA PHE A 20 -4.61 23.83 -40.94
C PHE A 20 -3.51 23.87 -39.86
N PHE A 21 -2.70 24.93 -39.79
CA PHE A 21 -1.69 25.09 -38.73
C PHE A 21 -2.29 25.44 -37.35
N LEU A 22 -3.41 26.17 -37.30
CA LEU A 22 -4.12 26.44 -36.04
C LEU A 22 -4.87 25.22 -35.49
N SER A 23 -5.23 24.25 -36.35
CA SER A 23 -5.90 23.01 -35.94
C SER A 23 -4.96 21.98 -35.29
N PHE A 24 -3.64 22.14 -35.44
CA PHE A 24 -2.63 21.29 -34.79
C PHE A 24 -2.10 21.85 -33.47
N SER A 25 -2.64 22.97 -32.99
CA SER A 25 -2.56 23.34 -31.57
C SER A 25 -3.58 22.54 -30.75
N PHE A 26 -3.62 21.21 -30.95
CA PHE A 26 -4.10 20.33 -29.92
C PHE A 26 -3.17 20.58 -28.73
N CYS A 27 -3.73 21.20 -27.70
CA CYS A 27 -3.10 21.37 -26.40
C CYS A 27 -2.40 20.05 -26.05
N SER A 28 -1.06 20.02 -26.18
CA SER A 28 -0.26 18.87 -25.76
C SER A 28 -0.47 18.78 -24.26
N GLN A 29 -1.40 17.93 -23.89
CA GLN A 29 -1.74 17.65 -22.51
C GLN A 29 -0.49 17.02 -21.91
N LYS A 30 0.32 17.80 -21.18
CA LYS A 30 1.58 17.34 -20.59
C LYS A 30 1.36 15.99 -19.90
N GLU A 31 2.19 15.02 -20.24
CA GLU A 31 2.09 13.65 -19.72
C GLU A 31 2.64 13.53 -18.30
N HIS A 32 3.34 14.56 -17.80
CA HIS A 32 3.98 14.59 -16.49
C HIS A 32 3.84 15.98 -15.83
N PRO A 33 3.87 16.08 -14.48
CA PRO A 33 3.90 17.36 -13.78
C PRO A 33 5.25 18.07 -13.99
N SER A 34 5.20 19.40 -14.08
CA SER A 34 6.38 20.26 -14.14
C SER A 34 7.06 20.42 -12.79
N GLU A 35 8.32 20.88 -12.78
CA GLU A 35 9.07 21.14 -11.53
C GLU A 35 8.32 22.08 -10.58
N LYS A 36 7.64 23.11 -11.11
CA LYS A 36 6.83 24.03 -10.30
C LYS A 36 5.64 23.29 -9.67
N GLU A 37 4.92 22.49 -10.45
CA GLU A 37 3.78 21.70 -9.97
C GLU A 37 4.23 20.67 -8.92
N ILE A 38 5.34 19.97 -9.16
CA ILE A 38 5.93 19.03 -8.20
C ILE A 38 6.25 19.77 -6.88
N ARG A 39 6.91 20.92 -6.96
CA ARG A 39 7.32 21.67 -5.77
C ARG A 39 6.13 22.13 -4.93
N VAL A 40 5.14 22.73 -5.58
CA VAL A 40 3.93 23.21 -4.91
C VAL A 40 3.16 22.05 -4.31
N SER A 41 2.97 20.95 -5.06
CA SER A 41 2.16 19.84 -4.59
C SER A 41 2.85 18.96 -3.53
N VAL A 42 4.18 18.84 -3.55
CA VAL A 42 4.96 18.01 -2.60
C VAL A 42 5.36 18.79 -1.34
N TYR A 43 5.75 20.06 -1.48
CA TYR A 43 6.31 20.86 -0.39
C TYR A 43 5.43 22.05 0.04
N GLY A 44 4.34 22.34 -0.69
CA GLY A 44 3.43 23.44 -0.36
C GLY A 44 4.02 24.83 -0.57
N LYS A 45 5.12 24.97 -1.31
CA LYS A 45 5.85 26.23 -1.51
C LYS A 45 6.27 26.39 -2.97
N GLU A 46 6.21 27.62 -3.50
CA GLU A 46 6.76 27.93 -4.82
C GLU A 46 8.30 28.10 -4.79
N GLU A 47 8.84 28.51 -3.65
CA GLU A 47 10.27 28.73 -3.43
C GLU A 47 10.90 27.60 -2.61
N GLY A 48 12.16 27.28 -2.88
CA GLY A 48 12.89 26.16 -2.28
C GLY A 48 14.03 25.68 -3.17
N ASP A 49 14.67 24.59 -2.73
CA ASP A 49 15.76 23.96 -3.47
C ASP A 49 15.36 23.60 -4.91
N PRO A 50 16.29 23.65 -5.87
CA PRO A 50 16.03 23.25 -7.23
C PRO A 50 15.61 21.78 -7.28
N ILE A 51 14.59 21.48 -8.10
CA ILE A 51 14.13 20.11 -8.34
C ILE A 51 14.84 19.58 -9.57
N ARG A 52 15.55 18.47 -9.41
CA ARG A 52 16.15 17.73 -10.52
C ARG A 52 15.41 16.43 -10.71
N ILE A 53 14.68 16.29 -11.82
CA ILE A 53 13.99 15.04 -12.15
C ILE A 53 15.03 13.99 -12.58
N LEU A 54 15.01 12.84 -11.90
CA LEU A 54 15.91 11.71 -12.15
C LEU A 54 15.22 10.62 -13.00
N GLY A 55 13.89 10.49 -12.89
CA GLY A 55 13.13 9.52 -13.66
C GLY A 55 11.63 9.73 -13.56
N GLN A 56 10.90 9.27 -14.57
CA GLN A 56 9.44 9.34 -14.65
C GLN A 56 8.89 8.03 -15.21
N LYS A 57 7.77 7.55 -14.67
CA LYS A 57 7.09 6.34 -15.16
C LYS A 57 5.58 6.47 -15.00
N GLN A 58 4.82 6.17 -16.04
CA GLN A 58 3.37 6.01 -15.95
C GLN A 58 2.99 4.60 -15.49
N ILE A 59 1.97 4.51 -14.66
CA ILE A 59 1.48 3.24 -14.11
C ILE A 59 -0.01 3.34 -13.79
N ASN A 60 -0.72 2.22 -13.86
CA ASN A 60 -2.09 2.10 -13.37
C ASN A 60 -2.09 1.53 -11.95
N LEU A 61 -2.38 2.35 -10.94
CA LEU A 61 -2.41 1.98 -9.51
C LEU A 61 -3.82 1.72 -8.96
N ASP A 62 -4.85 1.95 -9.77
CA ASP A 62 -6.25 1.96 -9.38
C ASP A 62 -7.11 1.17 -10.37
N GLU A 63 -8.33 0.80 -9.94
CA GLU A 63 -9.29 0.04 -10.75
C GLU A 63 -9.82 0.82 -11.97
N THR A 64 -9.61 2.14 -11.98
CA THR A 64 -9.94 3.03 -13.10
C THR A 64 -8.91 2.90 -14.21
N GLN A 65 -9.30 3.15 -15.47
CA GLN A 65 -8.36 3.18 -16.61
C GLN A 65 -7.36 4.36 -16.56
N GLU A 66 -7.52 5.27 -15.61
CA GLU A 66 -6.62 6.41 -15.43
C GLU A 66 -5.22 5.95 -15.00
N MET A 67 -4.21 6.66 -15.50
CA MET A 67 -2.81 6.38 -15.23
C MET A 67 -2.27 7.41 -14.24
N GLU A 68 -1.57 6.92 -13.22
CA GLU A 68 -0.72 7.71 -12.36
C GLU A 68 0.66 7.91 -13.00
N THR A 69 1.33 8.99 -12.62
CA THR A 69 2.73 9.26 -12.95
C THR A 69 3.56 9.22 -11.68
N LEU A 70 4.52 8.30 -11.64
CA LEU A 70 5.60 8.29 -10.67
C LEU A 70 6.71 9.22 -11.15
N VAL A 71 7.19 10.09 -10.26
CA VAL A 71 8.31 10.99 -10.51
C VAL A 71 9.34 10.79 -9.40
N LEU A 72 10.55 10.38 -9.80
CA LEU A 72 11.72 10.38 -8.96
C LEU A 72 12.50 11.67 -9.20
N PHE A 73 12.76 12.43 -8.15
CA PHE A 73 13.49 13.69 -8.24
C PHE A 73 14.37 13.95 -7.02
N GLN A 74 15.40 14.76 -7.19
CA GLN A 74 16.27 15.25 -6.13
C GLN A 74 15.92 16.71 -5.80
N SER A 75 15.94 17.05 -4.52
CA SER A 75 15.74 18.40 -4.00
C SER A 75 16.66 18.58 -2.78
N GLY A 76 17.67 19.44 -2.88
CA GLY A 76 18.64 19.63 -1.80
C GLY A 76 19.39 18.33 -1.45
N GLN A 77 19.37 17.94 -0.17
CA GLN A 77 19.97 16.71 0.37
C GLN A 77 18.97 15.54 0.43
N SER A 78 17.96 15.53 -0.44
CA SER A 78 16.90 14.54 -0.44
C SER A 78 16.60 14.02 -1.84
N GLU A 79 16.43 12.72 -1.96
CA GLU A 79 15.79 12.10 -3.11
C GLU A 79 14.35 11.73 -2.74
N VAL A 80 13.42 12.02 -3.65
CA VAL A 80 12.00 11.88 -3.41
C VAL A 80 11.35 11.15 -4.57
N LEU A 81 10.65 10.06 -4.27
CA LEU A 81 9.74 9.39 -5.19
C LEU A 81 8.31 9.83 -4.86
N SER A 82 7.60 10.41 -5.81
CA SER A 82 6.22 10.87 -5.64
C SER A 82 5.30 10.32 -6.72
N ALA A 83 4.03 10.11 -6.37
CA ALA A 83 2.99 9.72 -7.30
C ALA A 83 1.96 10.83 -7.50
N PHE A 84 1.57 11.04 -8.75
CA PHE A 84 0.60 12.04 -9.16
C PHE A 84 -0.48 11.40 -10.04
N ARG A 85 -1.73 11.83 -9.88
CA ARG A 85 -2.83 11.51 -10.79
C ARG A 85 -3.14 12.73 -11.65
N LYS A 86 -3.44 12.52 -12.92
CA LYS A 86 -3.86 13.60 -13.81
C LYS A 86 -5.37 13.77 -13.73
N GLU A 87 -5.81 14.95 -13.36
CA GLU A 87 -7.23 15.35 -13.35
C GLU A 87 -7.42 16.50 -14.33
N GLY A 88 -7.87 16.16 -15.55
CA GLY A 88 -8.01 17.11 -16.65
C GLY A 88 -6.67 17.75 -17.03
N SER A 89 -6.52 19.06 -16.77
CA SER A 89 -5.30 19.82 -17.01
C SER A 89 -4.41 19.97 -15.78
N SER A 90 -4.78 19.38 -14.64
CA SER A 90 -4.10 19.52 -13.36
C SER A 90 -3.56 18.19 -12.83
N TRP A 91 -2.63 18.27 -11.88
CA TRP A 91 -2.00 17.12 -11.25
C TRP A 91 -2.35 17.06 -9.76
N THR A 92 -3.01 16.00 -9.35
CA THR A 92 -3.30 15.69 -7.95
C THR A 92 -2.16 14.89 -7.36
N PHE A 93 -1.58 15.38 -6.28
CA PHE A 93 -0.56 14.64 -5.51
C PHE A 93 -1.21 13.53 -4.69
N LEU A 94 -0.65 12.32 -4.76
CA LEU A 94 -1.16 11.16 -4.03
C LEU A 94 -0.31 10.88 -2.79
N TRP A 95 1.00 10.70 -2.97
CA TRP A 95 1.94 10.38 -1.90
C TRP A 95 3.38 10.68 -2.31
N LYS A 96 4.26 10.84 -1.30
CA LYS A 96 5.70 10.92 -1.47
C LYS A 96 6.43 9.96 -0.53
N LEU A 97 7.59 9.53 -0.98
CA LEU A 97 8.62 8.88 -0.21
C LEU A 97 9.86 9.75 -0.29
N GLU A 98 10.27 10.30 0.83
CA GLU A 98 11.41 11.19 0.94
C GLU A 98 12.53 10.49 1.70
N PHE A 99 13.71 10.51 1.11
CA PHE A 99 14.89 9.87 1.64
C PHE A 99 15.99 10.91 1.81
N PHE A 100 16.42 11.09 3.05
CA PHE A 100 17.49 12.03 3.36
C PHE A 100 18.84 11.39 3.07
N LEU A 101 19.59 12.05 2.18
CA LEU A 101 20.96 11.70 1.90
C LEU A 101 21.80 12.08 3.12
N LYS A 102 22.39 11.10 3.81
CA LYS A 102 23.35 11.40 4.88
C LYS A 102 24.64 11.90 4.26
N ASP A 103 25.15 13.01 4.79
CA ASP A 103 26.55 13.38 4.59
C ASP A 103 27.41 12.44 5.45
N LEU A 104 28.10 11.51 4.79
CA LEU A 104 28.98 10.53 5.45
C LEU A 104 30.37 11.12 5.77
N GLY A 105 30.64 12.37 5.35
CA GLY A 105 31.98 12.95 5.43
C GLY A 105 32.98 12.24 4.52
N PRO A 106 34.28 12.60 4.59
CA PRO A 106 35.33 11.92 3.82
C PRO A 106 35.47 10.45 4.24
N MET A 107 35.62 9.56 3.24
CA MET A 107 35.74 8.11 3.41
C MET A 107 36.94 7.58 2.60
N TYR A 108 37.57 6.50 3.06
CA TYR A 108 38.61 5.79 2.31
C TYR A 108 38.40 4.26 2.33
N TYR A 109 38.85 3.58 1.27
CA TYR A 109 38.78 2.11 1.19
C TYR A 109 40.03 1.47 1.81
N ASP A 110 39.84 0.67 2.86
CA ASP A 110 40.91 -0.13 3.46
C ASP A 110 40.97 -1.50 2.76
N GLY A 111 41.95 -1.66 1.86
CA GLY A 111 42.17 -2.92 1.13
C GLY A 111 42.70 -4.08 1.99
N LYS A 112 43.09 -3.85 3.26
CA LYS A 112 43.41 -4.94 4.20
C LYS A 112 42.15 -5.48 4.86
N GLN A 113 41.17 -4.60 5.11
CA GLN A 113 39.92 -4.94 5.78
C GLN A 113 38.75 -5.14 4.81
N ASN A 114 38.95 -4.90 3.51
CA ASN A 114 37.93 -4.94 2.45
C ASN A 114 36.67 -4.15 2.80
N LYS A 115 36.80 -3.02 3.49
CA LYS A 115 35.68 -2.16 3.90
C LYS A 115 36.03 -0.68 3.78
N TRP A 116 34.98 0.13 3.69
CA TRP A 116 35.06 1.58 3.76
C TRP A 116 35.14 2.06 5.21
N LEU A 117 35.99 3.05 5.48
CA LEU A 117 36.22 3.64 6.81
C LEU A 117 36.10 5.17 6.74
N ALA A 118 35.64 5.77 7.83
CA ALA A 118 35.55 7.22 7.98
C ALA A 118 36.93 7.87 8.08
N GLY A 119 37.11 9.03 7.43
CA GLY A 119 38.33 9.82 7.41
C GLY A 119 38.98 9.93 6.02
N SER A 120 40.06 10.70 5.93
CA SER A 120 40.89 10.88 4.73
C SER A 120 42.27 10.29 4.93
N VAL A 121 42.78 9.55 3.93
CA VAL A 121 44.18 9.08 3.88
C VAL A 121 44.84 9.74 2.67
N SER A 122 45.87 10.55 2.94
CA SER A 122 46.62 11.29 1.91
C SER A 122 47.06 10.36 0.77
N GLY A 123 46.71 10.71 -0.47
CA GLY A 123 47.06 9.95 -1.67
C GLY A 123 46.13 8.77 -2.02
N LYS A 124 45.10 8.47 -1.20
CA LYS A 124 44.00 7.53 -1.53
C LYS A 124 42.63 8.22 -1.50
N GLU A 125 42.63 9.54 -1.54
CA GLU A 125 41.44 10.38 -1.48
C GLU A 125 40.66 10.24 -2.80
N LYS A 126 39.42 9.76 -2.70
CA LYS A 126 38.41 10.09 -3.71
C LYS A 126 37.57 11.24 -3.16
N PRO A 127 37.68 12.46 -3.70
CA PRO A 127 36.76 13.53 -3.36
C PRO A 127 35.47 13.30 -4.13
N THR A 128 34.63 12.36 -3.67
CA THR A 128 33.17 12.28 -3.91
C THR A 128 32.64 10.89 -3.50
N PHE A 129 32.29 10.74 -2.24
CA PHE A 129 31.15 9.90 -1.82
C PHE A 129 30.28 10.67 -0.80
N ALA A 130 30.27 12.01 -0.89
CA ALA A 130 29.24 12.80 -0.24
C ALA A 130 27.95 12.58 -1.03
N GLY A 131 26.99 11.84 -0.46
CA GLY A 131 25.61 11.85 -0.95
C GLY A 131 24.86 10.52 -1.05
N ASP A 132 25.48 9.35 -1.14
CA ASP A 132 24.75 8.21 -1.70
C ASP A 132 24.31 7.16 -0.67
N CYS A 133 23.43 7.56 0.28
CA CYS A 133 22.66 6.59 1.06
C CYS A 133 21.55 5.92 0.22
N LEU A 134 21.32 6.35 -1.03
CA LEU A 134 20.45 5.70 -1.99
C LEU A 134 21.24 5.44 -3.26
N ARG A 135 21.64 4.19 -3.51
CA ARG A 135 22.41 3.87 -4.72
C ARG A 135 21.54 3.59 -5.95
N ARG A 136 20.28 3.20 -5.72
CA ARG A 136 19.32 2.88 -6.78
C ARG A 136 17.91 2.77 -6.19
N ILE A 137 16.93 3.35 -6.87
CA ILE A 137 15.51 3.10 -6.67
C ILE A 137 15.06 2.25 -7.87
N VAL A 138 14.77 0.96 -7.63
CA VAL A 138 14.21 0.09 -8.68
C VAL A 138 12.70 0.11 -8.52
N VAL A 139 12.02 0.62 -9.55
CA VAL A 139 10.56 0.56 -9.63
C VAL A 139 10.18 -0.68 -10.44
N ALA A 140 9.65 -1.68 -9.76
CA ALA A 140 9.00 -2.82 -10.38
C ALA A 140 7.48 -2.61 -10.36
N GLU A 141 6.86 -2.82 -11.51
CA GLU A 141 5.41 -2.88 -11.63
C GLU A 141 5.00 -4.33 -11.52
N LEU A 142 4.13 -4.64 -10.56
CA LEU A 142 3.56 -5.97 -10.43
C LEU A 142 2.15 -5.95 -10.99
N PRO A 143 1.89 -6.69 -12.10
CA PRO A 143 0.56 -6.78 -12.67
C PRO A 143 -0.40 -7.48 -11.70
N GLY A 144 -1.51 -6.81 -11.42
CA GLY A 144 -2.63 -7.38 -10.66
C GLY A 144 -3.85 -7.62 -11.55
N ASP A 145 -4.81 -8.42 -11.06
CA ASP A 145 -6.01 -8.81 -11.82
C ASP A 145 -6.81 -7.62 -12.39
N ASN A 146 -6.80 -6.47 -11.69
CA ASN A 146 -7.50 -5.25 -12.09
C ASN A 146 -6.59 -4.01 -12.24
N PHE A 147 -5.44 -3.97 -11.55
CA PHE A 147 -4.50 -2.84 -11.54
C PHE A 147 -3.17 -3.24 -10.92
N ASN A 148 -2.14 -2.42 -11.09
CA ASN A 148 -0.77 -2.77 -10.70
C ASN A 148 -0.41 -2.34 -9.28
N SER A 149 0.57 -3.01 -8.70
CA SER A 149 1.24 -2.55 -7.48
C SER A 149 2.64 -2.05 -7.81
N VAL A 150 3.07 -1.00 -7.12
CA VAL A 150 4.43 -0.44 -7.28
C VAL A 150 5.30 -0.97 -6.18
N PHE A 151 6.35 -1.70 -6.58
CA PHE A 151 7.38 -2.18 -5.70
C PHE A 151 8.64 -1.36 -5.89
N ILE A 152 9.16 -0.87 -4.78
CA ILE A 152 10.31 0.03 -4.75
C ILE A 152 11.41 -0.68 -3.98
N GLU A 153 12.50 -1.01 -4.65
CA GLU A 153 13.73 -1.44 -3.98
C GLU A 153 14.59 -0.22 -3.71
N VAL A 154 14.83 0.06 -2.43
CA VAL A 154 15.74 1.11 -2.00
C VAL A 154 17.05 0.48 -1.58
N LEU A 155 18.14 0.80 -2.28
CA LEU A 155 19.47 0.34 -1.93
C LEU A 155 20.13 1.32 -0.96
N SER A 156 20.09 1.00 0.34
CA SER A 156 20.60 1.85 1.42
C SER A 156 21.90 1.32 2.02
N GLU A 157 22.84 2.24 2.28
CA GLU A 157 24.07 1.95 3.03
C GLU A 157 23.95 2.54 4.44
N GLU A 158 23.74 1.69 5.44
CA GLU A 158 23.75 2.08 6.85
C GLU A 158 24.99 1.49 7.53
N PRO A 159 25.99 2.29 7.92
CA PRO A 159 27.06 1.82 8.79
C PRO A 159 26.50 1.41 10.16
N PRO A 160 26.90 0.25 10.76
CA PRO A 160 27.88 -0.74 10.28
C PRO A 160 27.27 -1.89 9.44
N LEU A 161 25.96 -1.86 9.17
CA LEU A 161 25.18 -2.92 8.51
C LEU A 161 25.61 -3.14 7.04
N GLY A 162 26.14 -2.09 6.40
CA GLY A 162 26.53 -2.11 4.99
C GLY A 162 25.35 -1.88 4.07
N LEU A 163 25.48 -2.32 2.82
CA LEU A 163 24.47 -2.15 1.77
C LEU A 163 23.32 -3.16 1.92
N PHE A 164 22.07 -2.69 1.97
CA PHE A 164 20.87 -3.54 2.04
C PHE A 164 19.72 -2.97 1.20
N SER A 165 18.83 -3.86 0.76
CA SER A 165 17.67 -3.55 -0.06
C SER A 165 16.42 -3.45 0.80
N VAL A 166 15.65 -2.36 0.67
CA VAL A 166 14.36 -2.20 1.35
C VAL A 166 13.23 -2.24 0.33
N PRO A 167 12.44 -3.31 0.27
CA PRO A 167 11.26 -3.36 -0.57
C PRO A 167 10.12 -2.54 0.04
N MET A 168 9.50 -1.66 -0.73
CA MET A 168 8.23 -1.02 -0.36
C MET A 168 7.17 -1.36 -1.39
N GLY A 169 5.92 -1.46 -0.98
CA GLY A 169 4.80 -1.79 -1.85
C GLY A 169 3.66 -0.79 -1.71
N TYR A 170 3.11 -0.34 -2.84
CA TYR A 170 2.01 0.61 -2.89
C TYR A 170 0.86 0.09 -3.75
N ARG A 171 -0.37 0.37 -3.30
CA ARG A 171 -1.64 -0.01 -3.95
C ARG A 171 -2.70 1.06 -3.66
N LYS A 172 -3.41 1.55 -4.68
CA LYS A 172 -4.40 2.64 -4.54
C LYS A 172 -3.87 3.89 -3.81
N GLY A 173 -2.63 4.26 -4.10
CA GLY A 173 -1.94 5.34 -3.38
C GLY A 173 -1.61 5.07 -1.91
N LYS A 174 -1.99 3.91 -1.36
CA LYS A 174 -1.72 3.50 0.02
C LYS A 174 -0.53 2.55 0.08
N LYS A 175 0.30 2.69 1.12
CA LYS A 175 1.39 1.75 1.38
C LYS A 175 0.77 0.42 1.84
N ILE A 176 1.10 -0.66 1.14
CA ILE A 176 0.66 -2.04 1.43
C ILE A 176 1.80 -2.97 1.81
N TRP A 177 3.03 -2.46 1.78
CA TRP A 177 4.20 -3.14 2.30
C TRP A 177 5.27 -2.13 2.71
N ASP A 178 5.84 -2.32 3.89
CA ASP A 178 6.96 -1.52 4.38
C ASP A 178 8.14 -2.43 4.75
N GLY A 179 9.12 -2.52 3.85
CA GLY A 179 10.31 -3.34 4.04
C GLY A 179 11.17 -2.89 5.21
N TYR A 180 10.98 -1.69 5.76
CA TYR A 180 11.68 -1.32 6.99
C TYR A 180 11.19 -2.15 8.19
N GLN A 181 9.95 -2.62 8.19
CA GLN A 181 9.47 -3.56 9.21
C GLN A 181 10.18 -4.91 9.13
N LEU A 182 10.66 -5.30 7.94
CA LEU A 182 11.47 -6.50 7.77
C LEU A 182 12.82 -6.40 8.46
N LYS A 183 13.33 -5.18 8.74
CA LYS A 183 14.55 -5.02 9.56
C LYS A 183 14.36 -5.54 10.97
N GLU A 184 13.13 -5.61 11.48
CA GLU A 184 12.85 -6.21 12.78
C GLU A 184 12.67 -7.73 12.70
N HIS A 185 12.31 -8.25 11.51
CA HIS A 185 12.12 -9.67 11.27
C HIS A 185 13.45 -10.43 11.38
N GLU A 186 13.52 -11.37 12.32
CA GLU A 186 14.75 -12.08 12.68
C GLU A 186 15.42 -12.79 11.49
N GLU A 187 14.60 -13.28 10.55
CA GLU A 187 15.05 -14.04 9.37
C GLU A 187 15.56 -13.15 8.22
N LEU A 188 15.23 -11.85 8.22
CA LEU A 188 15.56 -10.91 7.14
C LEU A 188 16.72 -9.96 7.49
N LYS A 189 17.00 -9.78 8.79
CA LYS A 189 18.17 -9.06 9.34
C LYS A 189 19.52 -9.48 8.76
N ARG A 190 19.62 -10.70 8.20
CA ARG A 190 20.88 -11.29 7.69
C ARG A 190 21.03 -11.21 6.16
N SER A 191 20.00 -10.76 5.44
CA SER A 191 19.99 -10.77 3.97
C SER A 191 20.77 -9.59 3.39
N LYS A 192 21.80 -9.89 2.59
CA LYS A 192 22.50 -8.91 1.74
C LYS A 192 22.02 -9.12 0.30
N ARG A 193 21.22 -8.17 -0.18
CA ARG A 193 20.46 -8.19 -1.44
C ARG A 193 19.32 -9.20 -1.42
N VAL A 194 18.09 -8.69 -1.48
CA VAL A 194 16.88 -9.51 -1.50
C VAL A 194 16.48 -9.73 -2.96
N GLU A 195 16.47 -10.98 -3.40
CA GLU A 195 15.77 -11.33 -4.64
C GLU A 195 14.29 -11.53 -4.34
N PHE A 196 13.43 -11.07 -5.24
CA PHE A 196 11.98 -11.16 -5.12
C PHE A 196 11.41 -12.01 -6.26
N GLU A 197 10.53 -12.94 -5.95
CA GLU A 197 9.68 -13.65 -6.93
C GLU A 197 8.21 -13.30 -6.65
N TYR A 198 7.40 -13.15 -7.70
CA TYR A 198 5.99 -12.83 -7.56
C TYR A 198 5.11 -13.97 -8.08
N SER A 199 4.06 -14.32 -7.34
CA SER A 199 2.98 -15.19 -7.81
C SER A 199 1.71 -14.37 -8.05
N ALA A 200 1.37 -14.18 -9.33
CA ALA A 200 0.10 -13.56 -9.73
C ALA A 200 -1.11 -14.35 -9.20
N LYS A 201 -1.02 -15.68 -9.23
CA LYS A 201 -2.09 -16.59 -8.81
C LYS A 201 -2.45 -16.42 -7.33
N ASP A 202 -1.44 -16.28 -6.48
CA ASP A 202 -1.61 -16.27 -5.02
C ASP A 202 -1.65 -14.84 -4.45
N LYS A 203 -1.41 -13.84 -5.31
CA LYS A 203 -1.23 -12.43 -4.93
C LYS A 203 -0.18 -12.30 -3.81
N SER A 204 0.93 -13.00 -4.01
CA SER A 204 2.01 -13.10 -3.06
C SER A 204 3.34 -12.73 -3.70
N PHE A 205 4.29 -12.31 -2.88
CA PHE A 205 5.68 -12.24 -3.29
C PHE A 205 6.52 -13.06 -2.32
N ARG A 206 7.60 -13.61 -2.83
CA ARG A 206 8.56 -14.41 -2.11
C ARG A 206 9.87 -13.67 -2.05
N ILE A 207 10.41 -13.57 -0.85
CA ILE A 207 11.71 -13.02 -0.55
C ILE A 207 12.69 -14.18 -0.39
N PHE A 208 13.80 -14.14 -1.10
CA PHE A 208 14.94 -15.03 -0.88
C PHE A 208 16.01 -14.28 -0.09
N PRO A 209 16.12 -14.51 1.23
CA PRO A 209 17.30 -14.06 1.95
C PRO A 209 18.54 -14.84 1.48
N THR A 210 19.72 -14.40 1.92
CA THR A 210 21.03 -14.95 1.53
C THR A 210 21.23 -16.46 1.74
N ASN A 211 20.29 -17.15 2.40
CA ASN A 211 20.29 -18.60 2.49
C ASN A 211 19.49 -19.20 1.32
N PRO A 212 20.13 -19.92 0.38
CA PRO A 212 19.44 -20.49 -0.80
C PRO A 212 18.36 -21.51 -0.45
N ASN A 213 18.34 -22.04 0.77
CA ASN A 213 17.38 -23.05 1.23
C ASN A 213 16.18 -22.46 1.98
N TYR A 214 16.08 -21.13 2.08
CA TYR A 214 14.99 -20.48 2.79
C TYR A 214 14.40 -19.39 1.91
N SER A 215 13.08 -19.26 1.94
CA SER A 215 12.35 -18.18 1.32
C SER A 215 11.14 -17.82 2.17
N GLN A 216 10.85 -16.52 2.33
CA GLN A 216 9.64 -16.07 3.03
C GLN A 216 8.63 -15.56 2.01
N GLU A 217 7.46 -16.19 1.97
CA GLU A 217 6.34 -15.70 1.18
C GLU A 217 5.50 -14.71 1.99
N PHE A 218 5.01 -13.67 1.33
CA PHE A 218 4.10 -12.68 1.86
C PHE A 218 2.88 -12.57 0.98
N VAL A 219 1.71 -12.56 1.59
CA VAL A 219 0.42 -12.71 0.91
C VAL A 219 -0.41 -11.46 1.16
N PHE A 220 -0.95 -10.88 0.09
CA PHE A 220 -1.83 -9.72 0.23
C PHE A 220 -3.20 -10.11 0.76
N ASN A 221 -3.61 -9.52 1.88
CA ASN A 221 -4.89 -9.81 2.54
C ASN A 221 -6.03 -8.83 2.20
N GLY A 222 -5.81 -7.86 1.31
CA GLY A 222 -6.80 -6.82 1.01
C GLY A 222 -6.46 -5.46 1.62
N TRP A 223 -5.73 -5.45 2.73
CA TRP A 223 -5.25 -4.23 3.40
C TRP A 223 -3.74 -4.10 3.32
N GLU A 224 -3.02 -5.18 3.60
CA GLU A 224 -1.56 -5.22 3.65
C GLU A 224 -1.04 -6.59 3.26
N MET A 225 0.27 -6.68 3.12
CA MET A 225 0.99 -7.91 2.86
C MET A 225 1.38 -8.56 4.21
N ILE A 226 1.01 -9.84 4.38
CA ILE A 226 1.18 -10.59 5.63
C ILE A 226 2.15 -11.75 5.41
N ALA A 227 3.06 -12.00 6.35
CA ALA A 227 3.94 -13.18 6.31
C ALA A 227 3.12 -14.47 6.24
N ASN A 228 3.38 -15.30 5.23
CA ASN A 228 2.76 -16.60 5.10
C ASN A 228 3.53 -17.63 5.93
N LEU A 229 3.22 -17.74 7.22
CA LEU A 229 3.83 -18.72 8.10
C LEU A 229 3.08 -20.06 8.06
N PRO A 230 3.74 -21.18 8.38
CA PRO A 230 3.06 -22.47 8.53
C PRO A 230 1.90 -22.37 9.52
N MET A 231 0.79 -23.07 9.26
CA MET A 231 -0.40 -23.10 10.14
C MET A 231 -1.05 -21.73 10.41
N GLN A 232 -0.68 -20.67 9.68
CA GLN A 232 -1.28 -19.35 9.80
C GLN A 232 -2.31 -19.12 8.69
N PRO A 233 -3.55 -18.72 9.03
CA PRO A 233 -4.47 -18.18 8.04
C PRO A 233 -4.05 -16.77 7.64
N VAL A 234 -4.32 -16.41 6.38
CA VAL A 234 -4.29 -15.01 5.92
C VAL A 234 -5.68 -14.69 5.36
N PRO A 235 -6.63 -14.27 6.21
CA PRO A 235 -7.98 -13.93 5.79
C PRO A 235 -7.94 -12.71 4.87
N SER A 236 -8.20 -12.96 3.59
CA SER A 236 -8.15 -11.93 2.57
C SER A 236 -9.54 -11.39 2.28
N PHE A 237 -9.71 -10.07 2.29
CA PHE A 237 -10.95 -9.41 1.89
C PHE A 237 -11.31 -9.77 0.44
N VAL A 238 -12.56 -10.16 0.22
CA VAL A 238 -13.11 -10.39 -1.13
C VAL A 238 -14.20 -9.37 -1.43
N SER A 239 -15.24 -9.29 -0.60
CA SER A 239 -16.32 -8.32 -0.77
C SER A 239 -17.07 -8.08 0.55
N LEU A 240 -17.70 -6.91 0.64
CA LEU A 240 -18.71 -6.57 1.64
C LEU A 240 -19.97 -6.09 0.90
N GLU A 241 -21.00 -6.93 0.89
CA GLU A 241 -22.28 -6.65 0.24
C GLU A 241 -23.31 -6.24 1.30
N VAL A 242 -24.06 -5.16 1.05
CA VAL A 242 -25.01 -4.57 2.01
C VAL A 242 -26.31 -4.24 1.28
N GLU A 243 -27.39 -4.95 1.63
CA GLU A 243 -28.68 -4.85 0.94
C GLU A 243 -29.87 -4.77 1.93
N PRO A 244 -30.68 -3.70 1.91
CA PRO A 244 -30.42 -2.41 1.26
C PRO A 244 -29.19 -1.70 1.87
N LYS A 245 -28.69 -0.64 1.21
CA LYS A 245 -27.61 0.20 1.78
C LYS A 245 -27.96 0.66 3.21
N PHE A 246 -26.95 0.88 4.04
CA PHE A 246 -27.13 1.32 5.41
C PHE A 246 -27.94 2.62 5.50
N GLU A 247 -28.98 2.58 6.32
CA GLU A 247 -29.79 3.72 6.70
C GLU A 247 -30.12 3.63 8.19
N ILE A 248 -30.01 4.76 8.90
CA ILE A 248 -30.25 4.82 10.35
C ILE A 248 -31.61 4.21 10.69
N GLY A 249 -31.62 3.27 11.63
CA GLY A 249 -32.83 2.61 12.11
C GLY A 249 -33.44 1.58 11.15
N LYS A 250 -32.86 1.37 9.95
CA LYS A 250 -33.32 0.32 9.02
C LYS A 250 -32.38 -0.86 8.99
N GLU A 251 -32.94 -2.06 8.89
CA GLU A 251 -32.19 -3.31 8.83
C GLU A 251 -31.63 -3.54 7.42
N SER A 252 -30.34 -3.86 7.34
CA SER A 252 -29.65 -4.29 6.12
C SER A 252 -29.13 -5.71 6.29
N LEU A 253 -29.24 -6.54 5.26
CA LEU A 253 -28.51 -7.81 5.16
C LEU A 253 -27.07 -7.51 4.74
N VAL A 254 -26.11 -7.94 5.54
CA VAL A 254 -24.68 -7.79 5.30
C VAL A 254 -24.07 -9.15 5.00
N THR A 255 -23.35 -9.26 3.88
CA THR A 255 -22.59 -10.45 3.48
C THR A 255 -21.11 -10.08 3.34
N LEU A 256 -20.28 -10.51 4.28
CA LEU A 256 -18.83 -10.38 4.23
C LEU A 256 -18.22 -11.66 3.64
N GLN A 257 -17.50 -11.55 2.54
CA GLN A 257 -16.77 -12.65 1.92
C GLN A 257 -15.28 -12.51 2.16
N LEU A 258 -14.68 -13.58 2.69
CA LEU A 258 -13.26 -13.69 2.94
C LEU A 258 -12.70 -14.92 2.21
N LYS A 259 -11.42 -14.88 1.84
CA LYS A 259 -10.69 -16.02 1.27
C LYS A 259 -9.43 -16.25 2.10
N ASN A 260 -9.18 -17.45 2.59
CA ASN A 260 -7.87 -17.73 3.19
C ASN A 260 -6.84 -17.82 2.07
N ARG A 261 -5.85 -16.93 2.03
CA ARG A 261 -4.71 -17.06 1.11
C ARG A 261 -3.44 -17.57 1.80
N GLY A 262 -3.47 -17.71 3.12
CA GLY A 262 -2.38 -18.30 3.89
C GLY A 262 -2.46 -19.82 3.91
N ASN A 263 -1.72 -20.43 4.83
CA ASN A 263 -1.73 -21.87 5.04
C ASN A 263 -3.05 -22.37 5.65
N TYR A 264 -3.25 -23.68 5.61
CA TYR A 264 -4.35 -24.31 6.33
C TYR A 264 -4.24 -24.03 7.82
N VAL A 265 -5.35 -23.66 8.45
CA VAL A 265 -5.47 -23.55 9.90
C VAL A 265 -6.63 -24.42 10.39
N SER A 266 -6.43 -25.10 11.51
CA SER A 266 -7.47 -25.92 12.14
C SER A 266 -8.56 -25.07 12.78
N LEU A 267 -8.20 -23.91 13.34
CA LEU A 267 -9.11 -23.04 14.06
C LEU A 267 -8.71 -21.58 13.90
N THR A 268 -9.65 -20.76 13.43
CA THR A 268 -9.52 -19.31 13.47
C THR A 268 -10.81 -18.68 13.98
N TYR A 269 -10.67 -17.52 14.61
CA TYR A 269 -11.76 -16.72 15.12
C TYR A 269 -11.81 -15.41 14.33
N LEU A 270 -12.97 -15.08 13.80
CA LEU A 270 -13.22 -13.84 13.09
C LEU A 270 -14.13 -12.98 13.94
N SER A 271 -13.72 -11.74 14.20
CA SER A 271 -14.46 -10.83 15.06
C SER A 271 -14.86 -9.58 14.27
N LEU A 272 -16.14 -9.22 14.37
CA LEU A 272 -16.73 -8.02 13.80
C LEU A 272 -17.30 -7.16 14.93
N SER A 273 -16.76 -5.96 15.06
CA SER A 273 -17.04 -5.00 16.12
C SER A 273 -17.74 -3.77 15.53
N PHE A 274 -18.76 -3.24 16.20
CA PHE A 274 -19.63 -2.17 15.67
C PHE A 274 -19.64 -0.92 16.57
N PRO A 275 -18.57 -0.10 16.57
CA PRO A 275 -18.40 1.03 17.51
C PRO A 275 -19.50 2.09 17.47
N ASP A 276 -20.13 2.30 16.31
CA ASP A 276 -21.15 3.36 16.13
C ASP A 276 -22.54 2.95 16.65
N ALA A 277 -22.60 1.83 17.38
CA ALA A 277 -23.79 1.22 17.97
C ALA A 277 -24.87 0.82 16.94
N GLY A 278 -25.81 0.01 17.40
CA GLY A 278 -26.88 -0.53 16.58
C GLY A 278 -27.36 -1.87 17.11
N SER A 279 -28.09 -2.61 16.29
CA SER A 279 -28.51 -3.96 16.60
C SER A 279 -28.08 -4.94 15.53
N LEU A 280 -27.60 -6.10 15.96
CA LEU A 280 -27.27 -7.22 15.09
C LEU A 280 -28.32 -8.32 15.24
N ARG A 281 -28.56 -9.06 14.17
CA ARG A 281 -29.33 -10.31 14.18
C ARG A 281 -28.66 -11.32 13.25
N LEU A 282 -28.60 -12.58 13.67
CA LEU A 282 -28.02 -13.63 12.83
C LEU A 282 -28.90 -13.88 11.61
N ALA A 283 -28.28 -14.05 10.45
CA ALA A 283 -28.93 -14.74 9.34
C ALA A 283 -28.92 -16.24 9.69
N ASN A 284 -30.07 -16.91 9.59
CA ASN A 284 -30.34 -18.28 10.08
C ASN A 284 -29.39 -19.38 9.56
N GLU A 285 -28.40 -19.07 8.72
CA GLU A 285 -27.56 -20.01 7.97
C GLU A 285 -26.11 -20.10 8.45
N THR A 286 -25.65 -19.25 9.39
CA THR A 286 -24.20 -19.15 9.70
C THR A 286 -23.83 -19.96 10.94
N GLN A 287 -23.26 -21.16 10.75
CA GLN A 287 -22.75 -22.01 11.83
C GLN A 287 -21.51 -21.38 12.51
N GLY A 288 -21.34 -21.64 13.81
CA GLY A 288 -20.18 -21.18 14.58
C GLY A 288 -20.18 -19.69 14.92
N VAL A 289 -21.30 -18.98 14.71
CA VAL A 289 -21.44 -17.56 15.00
C VAL A 289 -22.05 -17.32 16.37
N ARG A 290 -21.43 -16.40 17.12
CA ARG A 290 -21.93 -15.86 18.38
C ARG A 290 -22.13 -14.37 18.24
N LEU A 291 -23.21 -13.88 18.83
CA LEU A 291 -23.58 -12.48 18.83
C LEU A 291 -23.67 -12.02 20.27
N TYR A 292 -22.97 -10.94 20.57
CA TYR A 292 -22.98 -10.26 21.85
C TYR A 292 -23.59 -8.88 21.66
N LYS A 293 -24.63 -8.60 22.43
CA LYS A 293 -25.25 -7.27 22.52
C LYS A 293 -24.45 -6.42 23.49
N LYS A 294 -24.68 -5.10 23.44
CA LYS A 294 -24.13 -4.19 24.44
C LYS A 294 -24.50 -4.64 25.85
N GLY A 295 -23.50 -4.76 26.72
CA GLY A 295 -23.61 -5.23 28.10
C GLY A 295 -23.39 -6.74 28.28
N ASP A 296 -23.40 -7.54 27.21
CA ASP A 296 -23.12 -8.98 27.31
C ASP A 296 -21.66 -9.22 27.72
N ILE A 297 -21.39 -10.31 28.43
CA ILE A 297 -20.06 -10.61 28.91
C ILE A 297 -19.23 -11.31 27.83
N VAL A 298 -18.13 -10.68 27.43
CA VAL A 298 -17.16 -11.21 26.46
C VAL A 298 -15.82 -11.49 27.14
N TYR A 299 -15.09 -12.48 26.64
CA TYR A 299 -13.77 -12.80 27.16
C TYR A 299 -12.69 -12.02 26.41
N ASN A 300 -11.89 -11.25 27.14
CA ASN A 300 -10.71 -10.58 26.63
C ASN A 300 -9.49 -11.45 26.90
N VAL A 301 -8.91 -12.02 25.83
CA VAL A 301 -7.77 -12.93 25.97
C VAL A 301 -6.49 -12.18 26.37
N VAL A 302 -6.29 -10.95 25.91
CA VAL A 302 -5.11 -10.13 26.25
C VAL A 302 -5.07 -9.84 27.74
N GLN A 303 -6.21 -9.47 28.31
CA GLN A 303 -6.34 -9.12 29.72
C GLN A 303 -6.61 -10.33 30.62
N ASN A 304 -6.87 -11.51 30.03
CA ASN A 304 -7.32 -12.72 30.73
C ASN A 304 -8.53 -12.44 31.66
N LYS A 305 -9.49 -11.65 31.17
CA LYS A 305 -10.63 -11.16 31.96
C LYS A 305 -11.93 -11.15 31.16
N LYS A 306 -13.05 -11.28 31.89
CA LYS A 306 -14.40 -11.06 31.36
C LYS A 306 -14.71 -9.56 31.42
N ILE A 307 -15.07 -8.98 30.29
CA ILE A 307 -15.43 -7.56 30.17
C ILE A 307 -16.86 -7.45 29.60
N PRO A 308 -17.64 -6.42 29.97
CA PRO A 308 -18.90 -6.16 29.31
C PRO A 308 -18.66 -5.60 27.90
N ALA A 309 -19.45 -6.05 26.93
CA ALA A 309 -19.37 -5.56 25.57
C ALA A 309 -19.85 -4.10 25.50
N GLU A 310 -19.00 -3.18 25.05
CA GLU A 310 -19.33 -1.75 24.96
C GLU A 310 -20.29 -1.46 23.80
N TYR A 311 -20.19 -2.27 22.75
CA TYR A 311 -21.00 -2.21 21.54
C TYR A 311 -21.19 -3.62 20.96
N PRO A 312 -22.13 -3.81 20.01
CA PRO A 312 -22.39 -5.13 19.43
C PRO A 312 -21.11 -5.78 18.88
N LEU A 313 -20.97 -7.09 19.13
CA LEU A 313 -19.86 -7.91 18.66
C LEU A 313 -20.41 -9.19 18.04
N LEU A 314 -19.87 -9.55 16.88
CA LEU A 314 -20.12 -10.82 16.24
C LEU A 314 -18.80 -11.59 16.16
N GLU A 315 -18.75 -12.76 16.78
CA GLU A 315 -17.60 -13.66 16.73
C GLU A 315 -17.95 -14.92 15.95
N VAL A 316 -17.08 -15.32 15.03
CA VAL A 316 -17.25 -16.52 14.22
C VAL A 316 -16.09 -17.46 14.48
N THR A 317 -16.40 -18.70 14.82
CA THR A 317 -15.42 -19.78 14.89
C THR A 317 -15.39 -20.51 13.56
N LYS A 318 -14.28 -20.38 12.82
CA LYS A 318 -14.04 -21.11 11.59
C LYS A 318 -13.10 -22.28 11.87
N GLU A 319 -13.67 -23.47 11.92
CA GLU A 319 -12.94 -24.73 11.97
C GLU A 319 -12.48 -25.13 10.57
N GLY A 320 -11.22 -25.54 10.41
CA GLY A 320 -10.63 -26.00 9.16
C GLY A 320 -10.77 -25.00 8.01
N TRP A 321 -9.80 -24.12 7.82
CA TRP A 321 -9.80 -23.17 6.71
C TRP A 321 -8.66 -23.47 5.73
N ALA A 322 -8.97 -24.20 4.67
CA ALA A 322 -8.01 -24.54 3.63
C ALA A 322 -7.51 -23.31 2.85
N ASN A 323 -6.28 -23.42 2.36
CA ASN A 323 -5.71 -22.44 1.44
C ASN A 323 -6.64 -22.24 0.24
N ASN A 324 -6.77 -20.98 -0.16
CA ASN A 324 -7.60 -20.49 -1.25
C ASN A 324 -9.11 -20.76 -1.14
N PHE A 325 -9.62 -21.21 0.01
CA PHE A 325 -11.05 -21.45 0.21
C PHE A 325 -11.79 -20.19 0.69
N ARG A 326 -12.99 -19.95 0.15
CA ARG A 326 -13.84 -18.81 0.54
C ARG A 326 -14.71 -19.14 1.75
N TYR A 327 -14.98 -18.12 2.56
CA TYR A 327 -15.88 -18.21 3.69
C TYR A 327 -16.71 -16.92 3.77
N GLY A 328 -18.03 -17.08 3.83
CA GLY A 328 -18.98 -15.98 3.90
C GLY A 328 -19.62 -15.88 5.28
N ILE A 329 -19.69 -14.67 5.84
CA ILE A 329 -20.41 -14.37 7.07
C ILE A 329 -21.62 -13.53 6.70
N LYS A 330 -22.82 -14.01 7.06
CA LYS A 330 -24.08 -13.30 6.82
C LYS A 330 -24.74 -12.89 8.13
N PHE A 331 -25.13 -11.63 8.24
CA PHE A 331 -25.84 -11.10 9.38
C PHE A 331 -26.70 -9.91 8.99
N HIS A 332 -27.72 -9.63 9.78
CA HIS A 332 -28.52 -8.43 9.68
C HIS A 332 -27.96 -7.36 10.63
N TYR A 333 -27.86 -6.13 10.15
CA TYR A 333 -27.40 -4.99 10.94
C TYR A 333 -28.31 -3.79 10.76
N THR A 334 -28.67 -3.15 11.87
CA THR A 334 -29.44 -1.90 11.92
C THR A 334 -28.58 -0.81 12.55
N PRO A 335 -28.10 0.17 11.78
CA PRO A 335 -27.27 1.26 12.29
C PRO A 335 -28.03 2.14 13.29
N GLY A 336 -27.37 2.51 14.40
CA GLY A 336 -28.00 3.34 15.45
C GLY A 336 -27.85 4.85 15.25
N SER A 337 -26.76 5.31 14.64
CA SER A 337 -26.35 6.73 14.69
C SER A 337 -25.86 7.33 13.37
N THR A 338 -25.47 6.50 12.39
CA THR A 338 -24.89 6.95 11.11
C THR A 338 -25.30 6.04 9.95
N ASN A 339 -25.40 6.61 8.75
CA ASN A 339 -25.61 5.87 7.50
C ASN A 339 -24.31 5.23 6.95
N THR A 340 -23.16 5.56 7.53
CA THR A 340 -21.84 5.00 7.16
C THR A 340 -21.16 4.38 8.38
N PRO A 341 -21.76 3.36 9.00
CA PRO A 341 -21.32 2.79 10.27
C PRO A 341 -19.96 2.12 10.14
N ARG A 342 -19.05 2.39 11.06
CA ARG A 342 -17.76 1.72 11.20
C ARG A 342 -17.95 0.27 11.60
N ILE A 343 -17.37 -0.63 10.81
CA ILE A 343 -17.30 -2.05 11.11
C ILE A 343 -15.83 -2.43 11.20
N LEU A 344 -15.41 -2.82 12.40
CA LEU A 344 -14.05 -3.24 12.69
C LEU A 344 -13.95 -4.76 12.51
N PHE A 345 -12.99 -5.22 11.73
CA PHE A 345 -12.74 -6.62 11.46
C PHE A 345 -11.35 -7.04 11.91
N ARG A 346 -11.27 -8.16 12.62
CA ARG A 346 -10.02 -8.85 12.88
C ARG A 346 -10.19 -10.34 12.74
N SER A 347 -9.06 -11.01 12.51
CA SER A 347 -8.93 -12.44 12.69
C SER A 347 -7.94 -12.75 13.79
N THR A 348 -8.19 -13.81 14.53
CA THR A 348 -7.29 -14.33 15.55
C THR A 348 -7.18 -15.83 15.42
N TYR A 349 -5.97 -16.34 15.54
CA TYR A 349 -5.70 -17.76 15.47
C TYR A 349 -4.69 -18.14 16.54
N LYS A 350 -4.67 -19.42 16.88
CA LYS A 350 -3.70 -19.95 17.81
C LYS A 350 -2.45 -20.36 17.04
N PHE A 351 -1.31 -19.77 17.36
CA PHE A 351 -0.02 -20.17 16.84
C PHE A 351 0.83 -20.69 17.99
N TYR A 352 1.06 -22.01 18.01
CA TYR A 352 1.66 -22.69 19.17
C TYR A 352 0.94 -22.37 20.49
N GLN A 353 1.58 -21.62 21.39
CA GLN A 353 1.03 -21.22 22.69
C GLN A 353 0.44 -19.81 22.69
N GLU A 354 0.60 -19.07 21.59
CA GLU A 354 0.22 -17.67 21.49
C GLU A 354 -1.07 -17.50 20.70
N ILE A 355 -1.79 -16.41 20.98
CA ILE A 355 -2.89 -15.95 20.13
C ILE A 355 -2.38 -14.78 19.32
N VAL A 356 -2.36 -14.96 18.01
CA VAL A 356 -1.92 -13.94 17.06
C VAL A 356 -3.15 -13.33 16.42
N SER A 357 -3.16 -12.00 16.32
CA SER A 357 -4.19 -11.24 15.62
C SER A 357 -3.69 -10.75 14.25
N ILE A 358 -4.59 -10.66 13.29
CA ILE A 358 -4.40 -9.94 12.02
C ILE A 358 -5.58 -8.97 11.89
N PRO A 359 -5.35 -7.64 11.88
CA PRO A 359 -4.03 -7.00 12.00
C PRO A 359 -3.40 -7.17 13.39
N ASN A 360 -2.12 -6.85 13.49
CA ASN A 360 -1.39 -6.75 14.76
C ASN A 360 -0.86 -5.32 14.95
N GLN A 361 -0.14 -5.07 16.06
CA GLN A 361 0.38 -3.74 16.38
C GLN A 361 1.39 -3.18 15.37
N PHE A 362 2.01 -4.06 14.57
CA PHE A 362 2.95 -3.72 13.51
C PHE A 362 2.26 -3.57 12.14
N SER A 363 0.93 -3.65 12.08
CA SER A 363 0.19 -3.45 10.83
C SER A 363 0.50 -2.08 10.23
N ILE A 364 0.75 -2.06 8.93
CA ILE A 364 0.95 -0.82 8.15
C ILE A 364 -0.37 -0.24 7.66
N ALA A 365 -1.41 -1.05 7.58
CA ALA A 365 -2.74 -0.58 7.23
C ALA A 365 -3.32 0.18 8.42
N PRO A 366 -4.06 1.28 8.20
CA PRO A 366 -4.79 1.93 9.26
C PRO A 366 -5.69 0.94 10.01
N TYR A 367 -5.59 0.94 11.33
CA TYR A 367 -6.39 0.09 12.20
C TYR A 367 -6.91 0.88 13.39
N GLU A 368 -8.05 0.44 13.91
CA GLU A 368 -8.58 0.88 15.20
C GLU A 368 -8.44 -0.25 16.23
N ARG A 369 -8.46 0.07 17.52
CA ARG A 369 -8.57 -0.96 18.55
C ARG A 369 -10.03 -1.29 18.81
N ASP A 370 -10.37 -2.57 18.79
CA ASP A 370 -11.70 -3.01 19.19
C ASP A 370 -11.89 -2.97 20.72
N GLN A 371 -13.08 -3.30 21.18
CA GLN A 371 -13.46 -3.32 22.60
C GLN A 371 -12.68 -4.36 23.43
N GLN A 372 -12.04 -5.33 22.77
CA GLN A 372 -11.13 -6.29 23.42
C GLN A 372 -9.67 -5.79 23.37
N GLY A 373 -9.42 -4.60 22.84
CA GLY A 373 -8.10 -3.95 22.75
C GLY A 373 -7.24 -4.42 21.58
N PHE A 374 -7.78 -5.24 20.67
CA PHE A 374 -7.04 -5.76 19.53
C PHE A 374 -7.08 -4.80 18.33
N PRO A 375 -5.95 -4.63 17.62
CA PRO A 375 -5.94 -4.01 16.30
C PRO A 375 -6.96 -4.68 15.37
N SER A 376 -7.75 -3.87 14.67
CA SER A 376 -8.81 -4.30 13.75
C SER A 376 -8.88 -3.39 12.52
N TYR A 377 -9.01 -3.98 11.34
CA TYR A 377 -9.18 -3.24 10.09
C TYR A 377 -10.56 -2.58 10.04
N LEU A 378 -10.64 -1.41 9.42
CA LEU A 378 -11.91 -0.78 9.08
C LEU A 378 -12.42 -1.35 7.74
N LEU A 379 -13.58 -2.01 7.74
CA LEU A 379 -14.15 -2.61 6.51
C LEU A 379 -14.67 -1.57 5.51
N ASN A 380 -14.91 -0.35 5.97
CA ASN A 380 -15.59 0.71 5.24
C ASN A 380 -14.74 1.34 4.12
N GLU A 381 -13.43 1.11 4.13
CA GLU A 381 -12.49 1.71 3.17
C GLU A 381 -12.36 0.92 1.86
N ILE A 382 -13.04 -0.23 1.73
CA ILE A 382 -13.02 -1.04 0.50
C ILE A 382 -14.39 -0.98 -0.17
N THR A 383 -14.89 0.24 -0.37
CA THR A 383 -15.94 0.47 -1.37
C THR A 383 -15.33 0.37 -2.77
N LYS A 384 -16.05 -0.35 -3.64
CA LYS A 384 -15.74 -0.62 -5.06
C LYS A 384 -15.16 0.59 -5.79
#